data_AF-A0A7K2MDN5-F1
#
_entry.id   AF-A0A7K2MDN5-F1
#
_cell.length_a   1.000
_cell.length_b   1.000
_cell.length_c   1.000
_cell.angle_alpha   90.00
_cell.angle_beta   90.00
_cell.angle_gamma   90.00
#
_symmetry.space_group_name_H-M   'P 1'
#
loop_
_entity.id
_entity.type
_entity.pdbx_description
1 polymer ?
#
loop_
_entity_poly.entity_id
_entity_poly.type
_entity_poly.pdbx_seq_one_letter_code
_entity_poly.pdbx_strand_id
1 'polypeptide(L)'
;MTAGSEKESVRTVCSYCGVGCGIVLDVVRDPADGRRRVAKAVGDKAHPTNRGRLCTKGATSADMMAAPGRLDRALVRAERGAQPTPA
;
A
#
# COMPACT_ATOMS: atom_id res chain seq x y z
N MET A 1 -14.07 21.04 19.04
CA MET A 1 -12.67 20.65 18.78
C MET A 1 -12.73 19.35 18.01
N THR A 2 -12.66 19.43 16.69
CA THR A 2 -12.90 18.30 15.77
C THR A 2 -11.69 17.36 15.75
N ALA A 3 -11.96 16.06 15.94
CA ALA A 3 -10.97 15.00 15.97
C ALA A 3 -10.11 15.02 14.69
N GLY A 4 -8.80 15.25 14.85
CA GLY A 4 -7.85 15.14 13.75
C GLY A 4 -7.77 13.69 13.28
N SER A 5 -7.93 13.48 11.98
CA SER A 5 -7.63 12.19 11.34
C SER A 5 -6.20 11.78 11.70
N GLU A 6 -6.05 10.69 12.46
CA GLU A 6 -4.78 10.19 12.96
C GLU A 6 -3.96 9.66 11.77
N LYS A 7 -3.02 10.50 11.30
CA LYS A 7 -2.16 10.24 10.15
C LYS A 7 -0.80 9.78 10.66
N GLU A 8 -0.47 8.51 10.40
CA GLU A 8 0.82 7.91 10.76
C GLU A 8 1.79 7.97 9.58
N SER A 9 3.06 8.30 9.84
CA SER A 9 4.10 8.32 8.81
C SER A 9 5.03 7.12 8.98
N VAL A 10 5.14 6.28 7.95
CA VAL A 10 5.90 5.02 7.99
C VAL A 10 6.98 5.04 6.92
N ARG A 11 8.25 4.85 7.30
CA ARG A 11 9.35 4.67 6.34
C ARG A 11 9.49 3.21 5.96
N THR A 12 9.61 2.93 4.67
CA THR A 12 9.77 1.56 4.15
C THR A 12 10.48 1.60 2.79
N VAL A 13 10.56 0.44 2.13
CA VAL A 13 11.17 0.27 0.81
C VAL A 13 10.08 0.09 -0.25
N CYS A 14 10.29 0.70 -1.42
CA CYS A 14 9.44 0.50 -2.59
C CYS A 14 9.51 -0.95 -3.07
N SER A 15 8.35 -1.63 -3.09
CA SER A 15 8.24 -3.06 -3.44
C SER A 15 8.18 -3.35 -4.94
N TYR A 16 8.29 -2.34 -5.80
CA TYR A 16 8.03 -2.52 -7.24
C TYR A 16 9.15 -3.21 -8.02
N CYS A 17 10.40 -2.88 -7.74
CA CYS A 17 11.55 -3.38 -8.50
C CYS A 17 12.78 -3.50 -7.60
N GLY A 18 13.83 -4.16 -8.09
CA GLY A 18 15.03 -4.46 -7.30
C GLY A 18 15.94 -3.27 -6.95
N VAL A 19 15.60 -2.04 -7.33
CA VAL A 19 16.42 -0.85 -6.99
C VAL A 19 16.41 -0.59 -5.48
N GLY A 20 15.30 -0.88 -4.79
CA GLY A 20 15.21 -0.66 -3.34
C GLY A 20 15.15 0.82 -2.95
N CYS A 21 14.36 1.63 -3.68
CA CYS A 21 14.13 3.04 -3.32
C CYS A 21 13.46 3.16 -1.94
N GLY A 22 13.94 4.07 -1.09
CA GLY A 22 13.26 4.42 0.16
C GLY A 22 12.02 5.27 -0.09
N ILE A 23 10.93 4.94 0.60
CA ILE A 23 9.67 5.65 0.55
C ILE A 23 9.16 5.96 1.95
N VAL A 24 8.40 7.05 2.06
CA VAL A 24 7.61 7.40 3.24
C VAL A 24 6.14 7.29 2.85
N LEU A 25 5.41 6.50 3.62
CA LEU A 25 3.98 6.29 3.48
C LEU A 25 3.23 7.11 4.51
N ASP A 26 2.20 7.80 4.05
CA ASP A 26 1.19 8.38 4.92
C ASP A 26 0.06 7.36 5.08
N VAL A 27 -0.12 6.83 6.28
CA VAL A 27 -1.14 5.83 6.62
C VAL A 27 -2.26 6.51 7.39
N VAL A 28 -3.50 6.24 6.97
CA VAL A 28 -4.72 6.75 7.61
C VAL A 28 -5.66 5.58 7.89
N ARG A 29 -6.66 5.79 8.73
CA ARG A 29 -7.78 4.85 8.90
C ARG A 29 -8.92 5.21 7.96
N ASP A 30 -9.50 4.20 7.33
CA ASP A 30 -10.71 4.36 6.55
C ASP A 30 -11.89 4.66 7.49
N PRO A 31 -12.67 5.74 7.25
CA PRO A 31 -13.83 6.05 8.08
C PRO A 31 -14.95 5.01 8.04
N ALA A 32 -15.05 4.22 6.97
CA ALA A 32 -16.14 3.26 6.77
C ALA A 32 -15.92 1.96 7.56
N ASP A 33 -14.69 1.46 7.64
CA ASP A 33 -14.37 0.16 8.27
C ASP A 33 -13.26 0.20 9.31
N GLY A 34 -12.63 1.37 9.53
CA GLY A 34 -11.56 1.57 10.50
C GLY A 34 -10.20 0.96 10.12
N ARG A 35 -10.08 0.33 8.95
CA ARG A 35 -8.85 -0.33 8.50
C ARG A 35 -7.81 0.69 8.08
N ARG A 36 -6.54 0.32 8.23
CA ARG A 36 -5.41 1.15 7.78
C ARG A 36 -5.33 1.11 6.25
N ARG A 37 -5.18 2.27 5.62
CA ARG A 37 -4.91 2.43 4.20
C ARG A 37 -3.77 3.43 3.98
N VAL A 38 -3.02 3.22 2.90
CA VAL A 38 -1.99 4.17 2.49
C VAL A 38 -2.65 5.29 1.70
N ALA A 39 -2.61 6.51 2.23
CA ALA A 39 -3.17 7.69 1.58
C ALA A 39 -2.19 8.35 0.60
N LYS A 40 -0.88 8.22 0.84
CA LYS A 40 0.16 8.83 0.01
C LYS A 40 1.47 8.05 0.11
N ALA A 41 2.23 8.01 -0.98
CA ALA A 41 3.61 7.54 -1.02
C ALA A 41 4.51 8.66 -1.57
N VAL A 42 5.60 8.97 -0.88
CA VAL A 42 6.62 9.93 -1.34
C VAL A 42 8.01 9.35 -1.15
N GLY A 43 9.00 9.84 -1.89
CA GLY A 43 10.37 9.35 -1.73
C GLY A 43 10.99 9.82 -0.43
N ASP A 44 11.72 8.93 0.26
CA ASP A 44 12.50 9.30 1.42
C ASP A 44 13.77 10.06 0.99
N LYS A 45 13.83 11.36 1.34
CA LYS A 45 14.96 12.25 1.03
C LYS A 45 16.26 11.82 1.69
N ALA A 46 16.18 11.12 2.83
CA ALA A 46 17.34 10.64 3.56
C ALA A 46 17.87 9.29 3.03
N HIS A 47 17.12 8.59 2.18
CA HIS A 47 17.49 7.25 1.74
C HIS A 47 18.62 7.29 0.70
N PRO A 48 19.71 6.50 0.88
CA PRO A 48 20.93 6.64 0.08
C PRO A 48 20.74 6.30 -1.40
N THR A 49 19.89 5.31 -1.69
CA THR A 49 19.66 4.81 -3.06
C THR A 49 19.02 5.84 -3.99
N ASN A 50 17.99 6.55 -3.52
CA ASN A 50 17.15 7.38 -4.38
C ASN A 50 17.11 8.86 -4.00
N ARG A 51 17.57 9.23 -2.79
CA ARG A 51 17.62 10.63 -2.31
C ARG A 51 16.29 11.37 -2.50
N GLY A 52 15.19 10.68 -2.21
CA GLY A 52 13.83 11.21 -2.33
C GLY A 52 13.20 11.16 -3.73
N ARG A 53 13.93 10.73 -4.77
CA ARG A 53 13.35 10.57 -6.12
C ARG A 53 12.59 9.25 -6.24
N LEU A 54 11.49 9.26 -6.98
CA LEU A 54 10.74 8.05 -7.33
C LEU A 54 10.44 8.06 -8.84
N CYS A 55 10.46 6.88 -9.44
CA CYS A 55 9.87 6.68 -10.76
C CYS A 55 8.34 6.61 -10.65
N THR A 56 7.63 6.60 -11.78
CA THR A 56 6.15 6.56 -11.80
C THR A 56 5.60 5.42 -10.96
N LYS A 57 6.18 4.21 -11.06
CA LYS A 57 5.77 3.03 -10.27
C LYS A 57 5.84 3.26 -8.76
N GLY A 58 6.90 3.90 -8.28
CA GLY A 58 7.07 4.25 -6.87
C GLY A 58 6.15 5.39 -6.43
N ALA A 59 5.97 6.40 -7.29
CA ALA A 59 5.14 7.56 -6.98
C ALA A 59 3.64 7.20 -6.91
N THR A 60 3.18 6.24 -7.71
CA THR A 60 1.77 5.78 -7.74
C THR A 60 1.52 4.54 -6.87
N SER A 61 2.46 4.19 -5.98
CA SER A 61 2.33 3.00 -5.14
C SER A 61 1.10 3.01 -4.24
N ALA A 62 0.69 4.19 -3.76
CA ALA A 62 -0.52 4.35 -2.95
C ALA A 62 -1.78 3.97 -3.72
N ASP A 63 -1.92 4.45 -4.96
CA ASP A 63 -3.08 4.16 -5.82
C ASP A 63 -3.19 2.67 -6.14
N MET A 64 -2.05 2.05 -6.44
CA MET A 64 -2.00 0.62 -6.76
C MET A 64 -2.30 -0.27 -5.56
N MET A 65 -2.01 0.16 -4.32
CA MET A 65 -2.42 -0.56 -3.11
C MET A 65 -3.93 -0.43 -2.86
N ALA A 66 -4.54 0.67 -3.28
CA ALA A 66 -5.97 0.93 -3.17
C ALA A 66 -6.79 0.43 -4.38
N ALA A 67 -6.12 -0.10 -5.42
CA ALA A 67 -6.79 -0.55 -6.64
C ALA A 67 -7.77 -1.71 -6.35
N PRO A 68 -8.91 -1.77 -7.08
CA PRO A 68 -9.87 -2.85 -6.93
C PRO A 68 -9.31 -4.19 -7.43
N GLY A 69 -9.94 -5.30 -7.02
CA GLY A 69 -9.58 -6.64 -7.48
C GLY A 69 -8.57 -7.38 -6.59
N ARG A 70 -8.08 -6.75 -5.52
CA ARG A 70 -7.35 -7.46 -4.46
C ARG A 70 -8.32 -8.39 -3.73
N LEU A 71 -7.90 -9.65 -3.53
CA LEU A 71 -8.67 -10.63 -2.75
C LEU A 71 -8.85 -10.14 -1.30
N ASP A 72 -10.10 -10.14 -0.84
CA ASP A 72 -10.51 -9.68 0.49
C ASP A 72 -10.70 -10.84 1.50
N ARG A 73 -10.82 -12.07 0.98
CA ARG A 73 -11.09 -13.28 1.74
C ARG A 73 -10.36 -14.47 1.14
N ALA A 74 -10.22 -15.53 1.92
CA ALA A 74 -9.69 -16.79 1.43
C ALA A 74 -10.65 -17.42 0.41
N LEU A 75 -10.10 -18.02 -0.64
CA LEU A 75 -10.84 -18.81 -1.61
C LEU A 75 -10.35 -20.26 -1.57
N VAL A 76 -11.26 -21.21 -1.71
CA VAL A 76 -11.01 -22.65 -1.69
C VAL A 76 -11.51 -23.28 -2.99
N ARG A 77 -10.83 -24.32 -3.45
CA ARG A 77 -11.29 -25.18 -4.55
C ARG A 77 -11.71 -26.52 -3.96
N ALA A 78 -12.94 -26.97 -4.25
CA ALA A 78 -13.44 -28.26 -3.77
C ALA A 78 -12.64 -29.45 -4.35
N GLU A 79 -12.14 -29.29 -5.57
CA GLU A 79 -11.32 -30.27 -6.28
C GLU A 79 -10.31 -29.58 -7.21
N ARG A 80 -9.32 -30.33 -7.69
CA ARG A 80 -8.30 -29.80 -8.62
C ARG A 80 -8.97 -29.36 -9.92
N GLY A 81 -8.82 -28.08 -10.27
CA GLY A 81 -9.36 -27.51 -11.52
C GLY A 81 -10.70 -26.79 -11.37
N ALA A 82 -11.46 -27.02 -10.28
CA ALA A 82 -12.70 -26.29 -10.00
C ALA A 82 -12.45 -24.80 -9.76
N GLN A 83 -13.42 -23.93 -10.09
CA GLN A 83 -13.32 -22.50 -9.80
C GLN A 83 -13.20 -22.25 -8.28
N PRO A 84 -12.33 -21.31 -7.85
CA PRO A 84 -12.17 -21.01 -6.44
C PRO A 84 -13.38 -20.22 -5.94
N THR A 85 -14.03 -20.70 -4.88
CA THR A 85 -15.15 -20.02 -4.21
C THR A 85 -14.71 -19.53 -2.83
N PRO A 86 -15.38 -18.53 -2.24
CA PRO A 86 -15.17 -18.18 -0.83
C PRO A 86 -15.19 -19.41 0.08
N ALA A 87 -14.22 -19.49 0.99
CA ALA A 87 -14.16 -20.52 2.03
C ALA A 87 -15.36 -20.43 2.99
#